data_AF-A0A183P8X9-F1
#
_entry.id   AF-A0A183P8X9-F1
#
_cell.length_a   1.000
_cell.length_b   1.000
_cell.length_c   1.000
_cell.angle_alpha   90.00
_cell.angle_beta   90.00
_cell.angle_gamma   90.00
#
_symmetry.space_group_name_H-M   'P 1'
#
loop_
_entity.id
_entity.type
_entity.pdbx_description
1 polymer ?
#
loop_
_entity_poly.entity_id
_entity_poly.type
_entity_poly.pdbx_seq_one_letter_code
_entity_poly.pdbx_strand_id
1 'polypeptide(L)' 'MTLVLHSAGVAFTGDTLLIRGCGRTDFQGGSAETLYDSVYSQIFSLPNDYTLFPAHDYLGNTMTTVGEEKAFNPR' A
#
# COMPACT_ATOMS: atom_id res chain seq x y z
N MET A 1 -3.30 -6.54 5.70
CA MET A 1 -2.19 -6.85 6.64
C MET A 1 -0.91 -6.37 5.98
N THR A 2 -0.10 -5.57 6.67
CA THR A 2 1.16 -5.03 6.14
C THR A 2 2.33 -5.57 6.97
N LEU A 3 3.37 -6.05 6.31
CA LEU A 3 4.61 -6.51 6.97
C LEU A 3 5.71 -5.49 6.71
N VAL A 4 6.31 -4.93 7.75
CA VAL A 4 7.34 -3.89 7.64
C VAL A 4 8.70 -4.45 8.08
N LEU A 5 9.70 -4.35 7.21
CA LEU A 5 11.09 -4.69 7.50
C LEU A 5 11.89 -3.40 7.62
N HIS A 6 11.94 -2.85 8.83
CA HIS A 6 12.59 -1.55 9.09
C HIS A 6 14.07 -1.53 8.73
N SER A 7 14.80 -2.62 8.93
CA SER A 7 16.24 -2.69 8.62
C SER A 7 16.56 -2.55 7.12
N ALA A 8 15.56 -2.78 6.26
CA ALA A 8 15.70 -2.66 4.80
C ALA A 8 14.97 -1.45 4.23
N GLY A 9 14.16 -0.74 5.02
CA GLY A 9 13.28 0.32 4.50
C GLY A 9 12.22 -0.22 3.54
N VAL A 10 11.64 -1.39 3.84
CA VAL A 10 10.70 -2.07 2.94
C VAL A 10 9.42 -2.44 3.67
N ALA A 11 8.28 -2.37 2.98
CA ALA A 11 7.02 -2.93 3.44
C ALA A 11 6.33 -3.77 2.36
N PHE A 12 5.76 -4.90 2.76
CA PHE A 12 4.90 -5.73 1.92
C PHE A 12 3.44 -5.41 2.25
N THR A 13 2.70 -4.84 1.30
CA THR A 13 1.40 -4.19 1.55
C THR A 13 0.19 -5.10 1.30
N GLY A 14 0.42 -6.32 0.80
CA GLY A 14 -0.67 -7.20 0.39
C GLY A 14 -1.54 -6.52 -0.67
N ASP A 15 -2.86 -6.66 -0.55
CA ASP A 15 -3.83 -5.92 -1.36
C ASP A 15 -4.31 -4.62 -0.68
N THR A 16 -3.75 -4.24 0.48
CA THR A 16 -4.17 -2.99 1.15
C THR A 16 -3.79 -1.77 0.31
N LEU A 17 -2.57 -1.74 -0.23
CA LEU A 17 -2.11 -0.71 -1.15
C LEU A 17 -1.44 -1.39 -2.33
N LEU A 18 -1.85 -1.01 -3.54
CA LEU A 18 -1.29 -1.46 -4.81
C LEU A 18 -0.56 -0.28 -5.47
N ILE A 19 0.23 -0.55 -6.51
CA ILE A 19 0.89 0.50 -7.29
C ILE A 19 -0.19 1.30 -8.02
N ARG A 20 -0.34 2.60 -7.68
CA ARG A 20 -1.39 3.48 -8.20
C ARG A 20 -2.82 2.96 -7.99
N GLY A 21 -3.05 2.23 -6.91
CA GLY A 21 -4.38 1.72 -6.59
C GLY A 21 -4.47 1.08 -5.21
N CYS A 22 -5.55 0.34 -4.99
CA CYS A 22 -5.79 -0.41 -3.76
C CYS A 22 -6.67 -1.63 -4.06
N GLY A 23 -6.66 -2.62 -3.17
CA GLY A 23 -7.52 -3.78 -3.26
C GLY A 23 -9.00 -3.41 -3.16
N ARG A 24 -9.85 -4.33 -3.61
CA ARG A 24 -11.30 -4.17 -3.52
C ARG A 24 -11.78 -4.26 -2.07
N THR A 25 -12.93 -3.65 -1.77
CA THR A 25 -13.49 -3.57 -0.41
C THR A 25 -14.94 -4.05 -0.32
N ASP A 26 -15.49 -4.64 -1.38
CA ASP A 26 -16.88 -5.06 -1.52
C ASP A 26 -17.11 -6.57 -1.25
N PHE A 27 -16.05 -7.32 -0.96
CA PHE A 27 -16.10 -8.74 -0.60
C PHE A 27 -15.34 -8.99 0.71
N GLN A 28 -15.43 -10.22 1.25
CA GLN A 28 -14.69 -10.67 2.43
C GLN A 28 -14.90 -9.80 3.69
N GLY A 29 -16.04 -9.12 3.78
CA GLY A 29 -16.32 -8.18 4.87
C GLY A 29 -15.47 -6.91 4.82
N GLY A 30 -14.95 -6.54 3.65
CA GLY A 30 -14.16 -5.33 3.44
C GLY A 30 -14.94 -4.04 3.73
N SER A 31 -14.20 -2.97 4.02
CA SER A 31 -14.72 -1.62 4.22
C SER A 31 -13.76 -0.61 3.60
N ALA A 32 -14.28 0.28 2.76
CA ALA A 32 -13.47 1.34 2.12
C ALA A 32 -12.92 2.33 3.16
N GLU A 33 -13.71 2.66 4.17
CA GLU A 33 -13.31 3.52 5.29
C GLU A 33 -12.16 2.89 6.08
N THR A 34 -12.30 1.62 6.47
CA THR A 34 -11.24 0.91 7.19
C THR A 34 -9.97 0.75 6.36
N LEU A 35 -10.11 0.55 5.04
CA LEU A 35 -8.98 0.49 4.13
C LEU A 35 -8.22 1.83 4.09
N TYR A 36 -8.97 2.93 3.92
CA TYR A 36 -8.40 4.28 3.91
C TYR A 36 -7.64 4.57 5.21
N ASP A 37 -8.26 4.35 6.36
CA ASP A 37 -7.63 4.56 7.67
C ASP A 37 -6.37 3.70 7.84
N SER A 38 -6.40 2.45 7.36
CA SER A 38 -5.25 1.56 7.39
C SER A 38 -4.09 2.07 6.54
N VAL A 39 -4.36 2.54 5.32
CA VAL A 39 -3.33 3.12 4.44
C VAL A 39 -2.71 4.34 5.09
N TYR A 40 -3.52 5.29 5.57
CA TYR A 40 -3.01 6.55 6.11
C TYR A 40 -2.28 6.38 7.44
N SER A 41 -2.82 5.58 8.36
CA SER A 41 -2.24 5.41 9.69
C SER A 41 -1.06 4.45 9.73
N GLN A 42 -1.01 3.44 8.85
CA GLN A 42 0.03 2.38 8.90
C GLN A 42 1.06 2.49 7.78
N ILE A 43 0.64 2.76 6.54
CA ILE A 43 1.56 2.73 5.38
C ILE A 43 2.11 4.14 5.12
N PHE A 44 1.25 5.16 5.09
CA PHE A 44 1.67 6.54 4.85
C PHE A 44 2.30 7.21 6.09
N SER A 45 2.27 6.57 7.25
CA SER A 45 3.09 7.00 8.40
C SER A 45 4.56 6.61 8.26
N LEU A 46 4.91 5.72 7.32
CA LEU A 46 6.30 5.33 7.05
C LEU A 46 7.09 6.46 6.34
N PRO A 47 8.44 6.42 6.41
CA PRO A 47 9.30 7.32 5.63
C PRO A 47 9.05 7.22 4.13
N ASN A 48 9.15 8.34 3.42
CA ASN A 48 8.79 8.43 2.00
C ASN A 48 9.64 7.56 1.08
N ASP A 49 10.87 7.24 1.48
CA ASP A 49 11.81 6.40 0.76
C ASP A 49 11.59 4.89 0.98
N TYR A 50 10.63 4.50 1.83
CA TYR A 50 10.32 3.09 2.02
C TYR A 50 9.75 2.49 0.73
N THR A 51 10.34 1.37 0.31
CA THR A 51 9.88 0.60 -0.85
C THR A 51 8.68 -0.25 -0.48
N LEU A 52 7.64 -0.22 -1.32
CA LEU A 52 6.39 -0.94 -1.13
C LEU A 52 6.26 -2.05 -2.17
N PHE A 53 6.05 -3.27 -1.69
CA PHE A 53 5.80 -4.45 -2.53
C PHE A 53 4.36 -4.93 -2.34
N PRO A 54 3.48 -4.74 -3.34
CA PRO A 54 2.10 -5.23 -3.27
C PRO A 54 2.05 -6.75 -3.48
N ALA A 55 0.92 -7.38 -3.13
CA ALA A 55 0.68 -8.78 -3.48
C ALA A 55 0.38 -8.98 -4.96
N HIS A 56 -0.18 -7.95 -5.62
CA HIS A 56 -0.55 -8.00 -7.02
C HIS A 56 -0.16 -6.71 -7.74
N ASP A 57 0.14 -6.84 -9.03
CA ASP A 57 0.19 -5.76 -10.00
C ASP A 57 -0.34 -6.32 -11.33
N TYR A 58 -1.05 -5.49 -12.08
CA TYR A 58 -1.71 -5.91 -13.33
C TYR A 58 -1.15 -5.18 -14.56
N LEU A 59 -0.07 -4.42 -14.41
CA LEU A 59 0.56 -3.58 -15.43
C LEU A 59 2.06 -3.91 -15.64
N GLY A 60 2.59 -4.90 -14.92
CA GLY A 60 3.98 -5.35 -15.02
C GLY A 60 4.96 -4.61 -14.10
N ASN A 61 4.47 -3.84 -13.13
CA ASN A 61 5.32 -3.20 -12.13
C ASN A 61 5.67 -4.17 -10.99
N THR A 62 6.77 -3.88 -10.28
CA THR A 62 7.28 -4.75 -9.21
C THR A 62 7.31 -4.09 -7.84
N MET A 63 7.41 -2.76 -7.78
CA MET A 63 7.41 -1.99 -6.53
C MET A 63 7.03 -0.52 -6.78
N THR A 64 6.77 0.20 -5.69
CA THR A 64 6.67 1.68 -5.63
C THR A 64 7.26 2.16 -4.30
N THR A 65 7.08 3.42 -3.95
CA THR A 65 7.48 3.98 -2.65
C THR A 65 6.33 4.65 -1.93
N VAL A 66 6.48 4.82 -0.62
CA VAL A 66 5.52 5.59 0.19
C VAL A 66 5.34 7.01 -0.35
N GLY A 67 6.42 7.68 -0.73
CA GLY A 67 6.38 9.03 -1.28
C GLY A 67 5.65 9.10 -2.61
N GLU A 68 5.89 8.14 -3.50
CA GLU A 68 5.19 8.04 -4.77
C GLU A 68 3.68 7.84 -4.59
N GLU A 69 3.26 6.92 -3.71
CA GLU A 69 1.83 6.63 -3.54
C GLU A 69 1.09 7.77 -2.82
N LYS A 70 1.72 8.45 -1.85
CA LYS A 70 1.15 9.67 -1.25
C LYS A 70 0.87 10.76 -2.28
N ALA A 71 1.75 10.90 -3.27
CA ALA A 71 1.68 11.99 -4.24
C ALA A 71 0.78 11.65 -5.45
N PHE A 72 0.72 10.38 -5.85
CA PHE A 72 0.20 10.01 -7.16
C PHE A 72 -0.78 8.82 -7.15
N ASN A 73 -1.10 8.22 -5.99
CA ASN A 73 -2.20 7.26 -5.96
C ASN A 73 -3.51 8.00 -6.29
N PRO A 74 -4.29 7.56 -7.30
CA PRO A 74 -5.51 8.26 -7.72
C PRO A 74 -6.73 7.98 -6.83
N ARG A 75 -6.56 7.27 -5.70
CA ARG A 75 -7.62 6.85 -4.79
C ARG A 75 -7.41 7.32 -3.36
#